data_AF-A0A944XJ98-F1
#
_entry.id   AF-A0A944XJ98-F1
#
_cell.length_a   1.000
_cell.length_b   1.000
_cell.length_c   1.000
_cell.angle_alpha   90.00
_cell.angle_beta   90.00
_cell.angle_gamma   90.00
#
_symmetry.space_group_name_H-M   'P 1'
#
loop_
_entity.id
_entity.type
_entity.pdbx_description
1 polymer ?
#
loop_
_entity_poly.entity_id
_entity_poly.type
_entity_poly.pdbx_seq_one_letter_code
_entity_poly.pdbx_strand_id
1 'polypeptide(L)'
;MEKRAILRLVAEWQNRILRIKGIERDYESALLSMIGAKPIKIITGFRRSGKSFLAQRVTKKLVTDGTFSISNILYLNFEDFRLAGVNTPEKAYETYTTFRTEMANQSKKLLIFDEIQNVMNW
;
A
#
# COMPACT_ATOMS: atom_id res chain seq x y z
N MET A 1 18.28 1.19 1.72
CA MET A 1 17.80 2.49 2.24
C MET A 1 17.91 2.42 3.76
N GLU A 2 18.21 3.51 4.47
CA GLU A 2 18.22 3.46 5.93
C GLU A 2 16.84 3.14 6.52
N LYS A 3 16.79 2.30 7.56
CA LYS A 3 15.54 1.91 8.23
C LYS A 3 14.67 3.09 8.64
N ARG A 4 15.27 4.15 9.19
CA ARG A 4 14.55 5.36 9.61
C ARG A 4 13.86 6.06 8.43
N ALA A 5 14.49 6.06 7.26
CA ALA A 5 13.88 6.64 6.06
C ALA A 5 12.67 5.81 5.59
N ILE A 6 12.76 4.48 5.63
CA ILE A 6 11.64 3.57 5.34
C ILE A 6 10.47 3.87 6.29
N LEU A 7 10.71 3.91 7.60
CA LEU A 7 9.64 4.12 8.58
C LEU A 7 8.96 5.49 8.42
N ARG A 8 9.74 6.55 8.12
CA ARG A 8 9.18 7.87 7.80
C ARG A 8 8.31 7.84 6.56
N LEU A 9 8.77 7.17 5.49
CA LEU A 9 8.02 7.01 4.26
C LEU A 9 6.68 6.28 4.51
N VAL A 10 6.70 5.19 5.27
CA VAL A 10 5.49 4.44 5.59
C VAL A 10 4.52 5.30 6.41
N ALA A 11 4.99 6.00 7.44
CA ALA A 11 4.16 6.88 8.25
C ALA A 11 3.55 8.02 7.43
N GLU A 12 4.28 8.59 6.47
CA GLU A 12 3.77 9.61 5.55
C GLU A 12 2.61 9.07 4.70
N TRP A 13 2.78 7.88 4.11
CA TRP A 13 1.72 7.24 3.32
C TRP A 13 0.50 6.87 4.15
N GLN A 14 0.69 6.35 5.37
CA GLN A 14 -0.40 6.09 6.31
C GLN A 14 -1.22 7.37 6.60
N ASN A 15 -0.55 8.49 6.89
CA ASN A 15 -1.20 9.77 7.09
C ASN A 15 -1.93 10.26 5.84
N ARG A 16 -1.32 10.11 4.66
CA ARG A 16 -1.92 10.50 3.37
C ARG A 16 -3.19 9.72 3.09
N ILE A 17 -3.18 8.41 3.32
CA ILE A 17 -4.34 7.53 3.14
C ILE A 17 -5.50 7.98 4.03
N LEU A 18 -5.27 8.24 5.32
CA LEU A 18 -6.33 8.70 6.22
C LEU A 18 -6.95 10.04 5.79
N ARG A 19 -6.13 10.94 5.22
CA ARG A 19 -6.55 12.27 4.79
C ARG A 19 -7.16 12.31 3.40
N ILE A 20 -7.12 11.21 2.63
CA ILE A 20 -7.64 11.22 1.26
C ILE A 20 -9.13 11.59 1.24
N LYS A 21 -9.50 12.45 0.31
CA LYS A 21 -10.88 12.90 0.05
C LYS A 21 -11.20 12.67 -1.43
N GLY A 22 -12.47 12.43 -1.72
CA GLY A 22 -13.01 12.40 -3.07
C GLY A 22 -14.32 11.64 -3.13
N ILE A 23 -14.74 11.26 -4.33
CA ILE A 23 -16.04 10.62 -4.60
C ILE A 23 -15.86 9.09 -4.61
N GLU A 24 -16.87 8.38 -4.12
CA GLU A 24 -16.89 6.91 -4.15
C GLU A 24 -17.01 6.41 -5.59
N ARG A 25 -16.29 5.35 -5.92
CA ARG A 25 -16.32 4.73 -7.25
C ARG A 25 -17.11 3.43 -7.23
N ASP A 26 -17.75 3.12 -8.34
CA ASP A 26 -18.59 1.93 -8.52
C ASP A 26 -17.86 0.60 -8.20
N TYR A 27 -16.54 0.56 -8.43
CA TYR A 27 -15.70 -0.61 -8.16
C TYR A 27 -15.28 -0.77 -6.68
N GLU A 28 -15.49 0.23 -5.83
CA GLU A 28 -15.06 0.19 -4.41
C GLU A 28 -15.71 -0.98 -3.66
N SER A 29 -17.03 -1.15 -3.80
CA SER A 29 -17.78 -2.21 -3.12
C SER A 29 -17.32 -3.62 -3.53
N ALA A 30 -17.09 -3.83 -4.83
CA ALA A 30 -16.59 -5.10 -5.35
C ALA A 30 -15.16 -5.38 -4.88
N LEU A 31 -14.28 -4.37 -4.87
CA LEU A 31 -12.92 -4.56 -4.39
C LEU A 31 -12.91 -4.85 -2.88
N LEU A 32 -13.69 -4.10 -2.08
CA LEU A 32 -13.80 -4.30 -0.63
C LEU A 32 -14.24 -5.73 -0.27
N SER A 33 -15.25 -6.28 -0.95
CA SER A 33 -15.74 -7.64 -0.67
C SER A 33 -14.71 -8.72 -0.99
N MET A 34 -13.77 -8.45 -1.90
CA MET A 34 -12.70 -9.37 -2.26
C MET A 34 -11.51 -9.29 -1.30
N ILE A 35 -11.34 -8.19 -0.55
CA ILE A 35 -10.24 -8.06 0.42
C ILE A 35 -10.45 -9.06 1.56
N GLY A 36 -9.44 -9.90 1.79
CA GLY A 36 -9.49 -10.99 2.76
C GLY A 36 -9.46 -12.39 2.13
N ALA A 37 -9.88 -12.53 0.86
CA ALA A 37 -9.75 -13.77 0.10
C ALA A 37 -8.27 -14.13 -0.18
N LYS A 38 -7.99 -15.40 -0.47
CA LYS A 38 -6.62 -15.91 -0.70
C LYS A 38 -5.88 -15.27 -1.89
N PRO A 39 -6.48 -15.08 -3.08
CA PRO A 39 -5.75 -14.56 -4.24
C PRO A 39 -5.28 -13.11 -4.03
N ILE A 40 -4.17 -12.72 -4.67
CA ILE A 40 -3.75 -11.31 -4.76
C ILE A 40 -4.71 -10.56 -5.69
N LYS A 41 -4.94 -9.27 -5.43
CA LYS A 41 -5.89 -8.43 -6.16
C LYS A 41 -5.06 -7.46 -6.98
N ILE A 42 -5.28 -7.44 -8.29
CA ILE A 42 -4.55 -6.60 -9.22
C ILE A 42 -5.52 -5.57 -9.80
N ILE A 43 -5.14 -4.29 -9.74
CA ILE A 43 -5.92 -3.18 -10.31
C ILE A 43 -5.18 -2.68 -11.55
N THR A 44 -5.75 -2.91 -12.73
CA THR A 44 -5.15 -2.50 -14.02
C THR A 44 -6.04 -1.48 -14.75
N GLY A 45 -5.52 -0.88 -15.82
CA GLY A 45 -6.23 0.09 -16.66
C GLY A 45 -5.38 1.29 -17.06
N PHE A 46 -5.95 2.18 -17.88
CA PHE A 46 -5.22 3.31 -18.49
C PHE A 46 -4.58 4.28 -17.49
N ARG A 47 -3.51 4.98 -17.91
CA ARG A 47 -2.86 6.04 -17.10
C ARG A 47 -3.91 7.12 -16.78
N ARG A 48 -3.86 7.67 -15.57
CA ARG A 48 -4.79 8.70 -15.04
C ARG A 48 -6.25 8.26 -14.85
N SER A 49 -6.59 6.97 -14.95
CA SER A 49 -7.93 6.48 -14.65
C SER A 49 -8.27 6.39 -13.15
N GLY A 50 -7.36 6.80 -12.25
CA GLY A 50 -7.58 6.86 -10.80
C GLY A 50 -7.41 5.52 -10.05
N LYS A 51 -6.56 4.62 -10.54
CA LYS A 51 -6.30 3.30 -9.91
C LYS A 51 -5.66 3.43 -8.52
N SER A 52 -4.57 4.19 -8.40
CA SER A 52 -3.91 4.45 -7.13
C SER A 52 -4.87 5.13 -6.14
N PHE A 53 -5.72 6.04 -6.63
CA PHE A 53 -6.76 6.66 -5.83
C PHE A 53 -7.79 5.64 -5.31
N LEU A 54 -8.24 4.71 -6.17
CA LEU A 54 -9.13 3.61 -5.78
C LEU A 54 -8.50 2.74 -4.67
N ALA A 55 -7.25 2.33 -4.83
CA ALA A 55 -6.53 1.54 -3.83
C ALA A 55 -6.40 2.28 -2.49
N GLN A 56 -6.05 3.57 -2.52
CA GLN A 56 -5.93 4.41 -1.33
C GLN A 56 -7.28 4.59 -0.62
N ARG A 57 -8.37 4.81 -1.38
CA ARG A 57 -9.73 4.92 -0.82
C ARG A 57 -10.21 3.64 -0.16
N VAL A 58 -10.07 2.50 -0.83
CA VAL A 58 -10.42 1.19 -0.26
C VAL A 58 -9.61 0.94 1.01
N THR A 59 -8.32 1.27 1.01
CA THR A 59 -7.46 1.17 2.20
C THR A 59 -7.97 2.05 3.33
N LYS A 60 -8.35 3.30 3.05
CA LYS A 60 -8.94 4.20 4.05
C LYS A 60 -10.23 3.62 4.63
N LYS A 61 -11.13 3.09 3.81
CA LYS A 61 -12.40 2.49 4.24
C LYS A 61 -12.16 1.29 5.16
N LEU A 62 -11.28 0.37 4.77
CA LEU A 62 -10.85 -0.77 5.60
C LEU A 62 -10.26 -0.38 6.96
N VAL A 63 -9.54 0.74 7.03
CA VAL A 63 -9.01 1.27 8.30
C VAL A 63 -10.11 1.94 9.12
N THR A 64 -10.99 2.71 8.48
CA THR A 64 -12.09 3.43 9.14
C THR A 64 -13.11 2.46 9.72
N ASP A 65 -13.37 1.35 9.03
CA ASP A 65 -14.27 0.28 9.46
C ASP A 65 -13.62 -0.66 10.49
N GLY A 66 -12.38 -0.40 10.91
CA GLY A 66 -11.67 -1.19 11.93
C GLY A 66 -11.17 -2.55 11.44
N THR A 67 -11.26 -2.86 10.14
CA THR A 67 -10.81 -4.14 9.59
C THR A 67 -9.28 -4.29 9.64
N PHE A 68 -8.55 -3.19 9.46
CA PHE A 68 -7.10 -3.13 9.60
C PHE A 68 -6.69 -1.95 10.49
N SER A 69 -5.69 -2.16 11.33
CA SER A 69 -5.02 -1.05 12.02
C SER A 69 -4.17 -0.26 11.03
N ILE A 70 -4.13 1.07 11.17
CA ILE A 70 -3.30 1.92 10.31
C ILE A 70 -1.81 1.54 10.35
N SER A 71 -1.30 1.11 11.52
CA SER A 71 0.09 0.67 11.67
C SER A 71 0.41 -0.60 10.89
N ASN A 72 -0.61 -1.35 10.46
CA ASN A 72 -0.49 -2.56 9.66
C ASN A 72 -0.68 -2.33 8.16
N ILE A 73 -0.76 -1.07 7.72
CA ILE A 73 -0.82 -0.71 6.31
C ILE A 73 0.59 -0.39 5.81
N LEU A 74 1.03 -1.13 4.80
CA LEU A 74 2.22 -0.81 4.01
C LEU A 74 1.78 -0.40 2.61
N TYR A 75 2.00 0.86 2.25
CA TYR A 75 1.81 1.36 0.90
C TYR A 75 3.16 1.76 0.33
N LEU A 76 3.58 1.12 -0.75
CA LEU A 76 4.80 1.48 -1.49
C LEU A 76 4.42 1.94 -2.89
N ASN A 77 4.87 3.13 -3.26
CA ASN A 77 4.79 3.62 -4.62
C ASN A 77 6.18 3.60 -5.25
N PHE A 78 6.41 2.70 -6.20
CA PHE A 78 7.71 2.54 -6.83
C PHE A 78 8.06 3.66 -7.83
N GLU A 79 7.18 4.63 -8.10
CA GLU A 79 7.53 5.90 -8.73
C GLU A 79 8.07 6.96 -7.74
N ASP A 80 7.98 6.73 -6.42
CA ASP A 80 8.56 7.64 -5.41
C ASP A 80 10.09 7.61 -5.50
N PHE A 81 10.72 8.77 -5.75
CA PHE A 81 12.17 8.89 -5.91
C PHE A 81 12.96 8.34 -4.71
N ARG A 82 12.38 8.39 -3.50
CA ARG A 82 13.00 7.85 -2.29
C ARG A 82 13.18 6.35 -2.41
N LEU A 83 12.28 5.67 -3.12
CA LEU A 83 12.31 4.24 -3.41
C LEU A 83 13.07 3.89 -4.69
N ALA A 84 13.72 4.82 -5.39
CA ALA A 84 14.46 4.53 -6.62
C ALA A 84 15.51 3.42 -6.44
N GLY A 85 16.09 3.31 -5.23
CA GLY A 85 17.02 2.24 -4.89
C GLY A 85 16.36 0.89 -4.59
N VAL A 86 15.04 0.82 -4.39
CA VAL A 86 14.24 -0.37 -4.04
C VAL A 86 13.62 -0.95 -5.31
N ASN A 87 14.47 -1.45 -6.19
CA ASN A 87 14.12 -1.92 -7.53
C ASN A 87 14.34 -3.43 -7.73
N THR A 88 14.58 -4.18 -6.66
CA THR A 88 14.70 -5.64 -6.68
C THR A 88 13.81 -6.28 -5.62
N PRO A 89 13.42 -7.56 -5.78
CA PRO A 89 12.58 -8.26 -4.81
C PRO A 89 13.24 -8.31 -3.42
N GLU A 90 14.56 -8.47 -3.34
CA GLU A 90 15.31 -8.52 -2.08
C GLU A 90 15.20 -7.21 -1.31
N LYS A 91 15.32 -6.07 -2.00
CA LYS A 91 15.21 -4.75 -1.37
C LYS A 91 13.76 -4.41 -0.99
N ALA A 92 12.80 -4.83 -1.80
CA ALA A 92 11.38 -4.72 -1.46
C ALA A 92 11.07 -5.55 -0.20
N TYR A 93 11.65 -6.76 -0.09
CA TYR A 93 11.54 -7.61 1.08
C TYR A 93 12.24 -7.03 2.32
N GLU A 94 13.39 -6.38 2.17
CA GLU A 94 14.05 -5.64 3.26
C GLU A 94 13.16 -4.49 3.78
N THR A 95 12.52 -3.77 2.86
CA THR A 95 11.57 -2.70 3.18
C THR A 95 10.37 -3.23 3.95
N TYR A 96 9.79 -4.33 3.48
CA TYR A 96 8.71 -5.04 4.18
C TYR A 96 9.15 -5.53 5.56
N THR A 97 10.35 -6.11 5.68
CA THR A 97 10.87 -6.63 6.94
C THR A 97 11.02 -5.51 7.97
N THR A 98 11.59 -4.38 7.56
CA THR A 98 11.73 -3.19 8.42
C THR A 98 10.37 -2.69 8.91
N PHE A 99 9.39 -2.56 8.01
CA PHE A 99 8.02 -2.23 8.37
C PHE A 99 7.42 -3.23 9.38
N ARG A 100 7.59 -4.53 9.09
CA ARG A 100 7.02 -5.62 9.88
C ARG A 100 7.57 -5.66 11.31
N THR A 101 8.87 -5.43 11.49
CA THR A 101 9.52 -5.58 12.80
C THR A 101 9.45 -4.31 13.64
N GLU A 102 9.48 -3.13 13.03
CA GLU A 102 9.63 -1.86 13.76
C GLU A 102 8.32 -1.06 13.91
N MET A 103 7.29 -1.37 13.12
CA MET A 103 6.05 -0.56 13.07
C MET A 103 4.76 -1.40 13.15
N ALA A 104 4.71 -2.53 12.44
CA ALA A 104 3.49 -3.31 12.35
C ALA A 104 3.21 -4.11 13.64
N ASN A 105 1.94 -4.18 14.02
CA ASN A 105 1.47 -5.01 15.13
C ASN A 105 1.38 -6.50 14.72
N GLN A 106 1.10 -7.38 15.69
CA GLN A 106 1.01 -8.83 15.43
C GLN A 106 -0.20 -9.24 14.56
N SER A 107 -1.19 -8.38 14.38
CA SER A 107 -2.38 -8.65 13.58
C SER A 107 -2.13 -8.62 12.06
N LYS A 108 -3.18 -8.92 11.29
CA LYS A 108 -3.15 -8.99 9.82
C LYS A 108 -2.68 -7.67 9.21
N LYS A 109 -1.86 -7.78 8.16
CA LYS A 109 -1.25 -6.66 7.43
C LYS A 109 -1.87 -6.54 6.05
N LEU A 110 -2.02 -5.31 5.57
CA LEU A 110 -2.42 -5.03 4.19
C LEU A 110 -1.24 -4.39 3.47
N LEU A 111 -0.79 -5.05 2.41
CA LEU A 111 0.31 -4.58 1.58
C LEU A 111 -0.27 -4.08 0.26
N ILE A 112 0.09 -2.85 -0.10
CA ILE A 112 -0.31 -2.21 -1.35
C ILE A 112 0.97 -1.82 -2.07
N PHE A 113 1.11 -2.31 -3.29
CA PHE A 113 2.24 -2.03 -4.17
C PHE A 113 1.72 -1.30 -5.41
N ASP A 114 2.05 -0.03 -5.51
CA ASP A 114 1.70 0.83 -6.63
C ASP A 114 2.88 0.91 -7.59
N GLU A 115 2.61 0.73 -8.88
CA GLU A 115 3.62 0.68 -9.94
C GLU A 115 4.69 -0.43 -9.71
N ILE A 116 4.27 -1.61 -9.22
CA ILE A 116 5.14 -2.76 -8.89
C ILE A 116 6.04 -3.21 -10.03
N GLN A 117 5.64 -2.95 -11.29
CA GLN A 117 6.44 -3.29 -12.46
C GLN A 117 7.78 -2.55 -12.56
N ASN A 118 8.01 -1.53 -11.72
CA ASN A 118 9.30 -0.88 -11.58
C ASN A 118 10.30 -1.70 -10.73
N VAL A 119 9.85 -2.77 -10.08
CA VAL A 119 10.71 -3.76 -9.44
C VAL A 119 11.09 -4.81 -10.48
N MET A 120 12.40 -5.03 -10.65
CA MET A 120 12.89 -6.03 -11.58
C MET A 120 12.45 -7.44 -11.15
N ASN A 121 12.05 -8.28 -12.11
CA ASN A 121 11.67 -9.68 -11.88
C ASN A 121 10.54 -9.87 -10.85
N TRP A 122 9.51 -9.01 -10.90
CA TRP A 122 8.32 -9.11 -10.04
C TRP A 122 7.31 -10.17 -10.52
#